data_AF-A0A925IWH3-F1
#
_entry.id   AF-A0A925IWH3-F1
#
_cell.length_a   1.000
_cell.length_b   1.000
_cell.length_c   1.000
_cell.angle_alpha   90.00
_cell.angle_beta   90.00
_cell.angle_gamma   90.00
#
_symmetry.space_group_name_H-M   'P 1'
#
loop_
_entity.id
_entity.type
_entity.pdbx_description
1 polymer ?
#
loop_
_entity_poly.entity_id
_entity_poly.type
_entity_poly.pdbx_seq_one_letter_code
_entity_poly.pdbx_strand_id
1 'polypeptide(L)' 'NFNELLRVIDSLQLTANYQVATPADWQDGEDVIVTPAVPNEGIEQKYPKGVNYVKPYLRVTPQPNK' A
#
# COMPACT_ATOMS: atom_id res chain seq x y z
N ASN A 1 -21.88 6.27 7.46
CA ASN A 1 -20.90 5.72 8.40
C ASN A 1 -19.68 6.64 8.37
N PHE A 2 -19.41 7.40 9.44
CA PHE A 2 -18.32 8.39 9.46
C PHE A 2 -16.93 7.76 9.50
N ASN A 3 -16.80 6.56 10.07
CA ASN A 3 -15.52 5.85 10.10
C ASN A 3 -15.05 5.54 8.67
N GLU A 4 -15.99 5.23 7.76
CA GLU A 4 -15.65 5.00 6.35
C GLU A 4 -15.17 6.27 5.66
N LEU A 5 -15.70 7.45 6.03
CA LEU A 5 -15.19 8.71 5.49
C LEU A 5 -13.75 8.98 5.92
N LEU A 6 -13.43 8.74 7.21
CA LEU A 6 -12.06 8.88 7.72
C LEU A 6 -11.12 7.87 7.05
N ARG A 7 -11.53 6.59 6.98
CA ARG A 7 -10.77 5.51 6.34
C ARG A 7 -10.43 5.82 4.89
N VAL A 8 -11.39 6.35 4.12
CA VAL A 8 -11.16 6.73 2.72
C VAL A 8 -10.22 7.93 2.62
N ILE A 9 -10.32 8.93 3.52
CA ILE A 9 -9.38 10.06 3.54
C ILE A 9 -7.96 9.56 3.82
N ASP A 10 -7.77 8.69 4.80
CA ASP A 10 -6.46 8.12 5.13
C ASP A 10 -5.88 7.33 3.94
N SER A 11 -6.71 6.52 3.27
CA SER A 11 -6.34 5.82 2.04
C SER A 11 -5.92 6.78 0.92
N LEU A 12 -6.69 7.84 0.66
CA LEU A 12 -6.36 8.84 -0.37
C LEU A 12 -5.04 9.55 -0.07
N GLN A 13 -4.80 9.93 1.19
CA GLN A 13 -3.55 10.57 1.59
C GLN A 13 -2.36 9.61 1.48
N LEU A 14 -2.52 8.34 1.87
CA LEU A 14 -1.48 7.33 1.75
C LEU A 14 -1.11 7.08 0.29
N THR A 15 -2.11 6.86 -0.56
CA THR A 15 -1.90 6.57 -1.99
C THR A 15 -1.40 7.77 -2.80
N ALA A 16 -1.64 9.01 -2.34
CA ALA A 16 -1.05 10.20 -2.92
C ALA A 16 0.46 10.33 -2.63
N ASN A 17 0.90 9.91 -1.44
CA ASN A 17 2.29 10.06 -0.99
C ASN A 17 3.17 8.84 -1.32
N TYR A 18 2.56 7.67 -1.51
CA TYR A 18 3.26 6.41 -1.76
C TYR A 18 2.61 5.69 -2.94
N GLN A 19 3.42 5.04 -3.79
CA GLN A 19 2.93 4.29 -4.97
C GLN A 19 2.29 2.94 -4.58
N VAL A 20 1.32 2.98 -3.66
CA VAL A 20 0.59 1.83 -3.11
C VAL A 20 -0.91 1.99 -3.32
N ALA A 21 -1.67 0.93 -3.09
CA ALA A 21 -3.12 0.91 -3.04
C ALA A 21 -3.56 0.18 -1.75
N THR A 22 -4.63 0.66 -1.12
CA THR A 22 -5.20 0.00 0.06
C THR A 22 -6.15 -1.14 -0.36
N PRO A 23 -6.00 -2.37 0.16
CA PRO A 23 -6.90 -3.47 -0.16
C PRO A 23 -8.32 -3.25 0.38
N ALA A 24 -9.22 -4.17 0.05
CA ALA A 24 -10.57 -4.18 0.63
C ALA A 24 -10.50 -4.27 2.15
N ASP A 25 -11.40 -3.56 2.83
CA ASP A 25 -11.52 -3.49 4.30
C ASP A 25 -10.29 -3.00 5.06
N TRP A 26 -9.28 -2.48 4.35
CA TRP A 26 -8.03 -1.96 4.92
C TRP A 26 -8.27 -0.93 6.03
N GLN A 27 -7.51 -1.06 7.10
CA GLN A 27 -7.38 -0.12 8.21
C GLN A 27 -5.97 0.49 8.26
N ASP A 28 -5.86 1.72 8.76
CA ASP A 28 -4.56 2.40 8.93
C ASP A 28 -3.62 1.56 9.82
N GLY A 29 -2.43 1.27 9.31
CA GLY A 29 -1.46 0.34 9.91
C GLY A 29 -1.31 -0.98 9.16
N GLU A 30 -2.33 -1.41 8.43
CA GLU A 30 -2.34 -2.71 7.75
C GLU A 30 -1.54 -2.71 6.44
N ASP A 31 -1.17 -3.91 6.00
CA ASP A 31 -0.45 -4.13 4.75
C ASP A 31 -1.19 -3.54 3.54
N VAL A 32 -0.39 -3.04 2.59
CA VAL A 32 -0.88 -2.40 1.37
C VAL A 32 -0.34 -3.10 0.12
N ILE A 33 -0.96 -2.81 -1.01
CA ILE A 33 -0.61 -3.40 -2.30
C ILE A 33 0.30 -2.44 -3.05
N VAL A 34 1.45 -2.93 -3.54
CA VAL A 34 2.31 -2.15 -4.44
C VAL A 34 1.61 -1.99 -5.78
N THR A 35 1.46 -0.74 -6.25
CA THR A 35 0.77 -0.47 -7.50
C THR A 35 1.45 -1.19 -8.69
N PRO A 36 0.69 -1.69 -9.68
CA PRO A 36 1.27 -2.42 -10.82
C PRO A 36 2.27 -1.60 -11.65
N ALA A 37 2.17 -0.27 -11.60
CA ALA A 37 3.08 0.63 -12.31
C ALA A 37 4.52 0.63 -11.75
N VAL A 38 4.73 0.15 -10.52
CA VAL A 38 6.07 0.05 -9.94
C VAL A 38 6.79 -1.18 -10.53
N PRO A 39 7.96 -1.04 -11.18
CA PRO A 39 8.74 -2.17 -11.65
C PRO A 39 9.34 -2.96 -10.48
N ASN A 40 9.75 -4.21 -10.72
CA ASN A 40 10.46 -5.00 -9.70
C ASN A 40 11.89 -4.52 -9.48
N GLU A 41 12.49 -3.85 -10.48
CA GLU A 41 13.80 -3.22 -10.34
C GLU A 41 13.70 -2.04 -9.37
N GLY A 42 14.61 -1.98 -8.38
CA GLY A 42 14.62 -0.86 -7.44
C GLY A 42 13.59 -0.94 -6.31
N ILE A 43 12.80 -2.03 -6.25
CA ILE A 43 11.63 -2.11 -5.37
C ILE A 43 12.02 -2.20 -3.88
N GLU A 44 13.12 -2.88 -3.55
CA GLU A 44 13.63 -3.01 -2.18
C GLU A 44 14.13 -1.66 -1.64
N GLN A 45 14.68 -0.79 -2.50
CA GLN A 45 15.05 0.57 -2.11
C GLN A 45 13.82 1.43 -1.83
N LYS A 46 12.74 1.21 -2.59
CA LYS A 46 11.49 1.98 -2.45
C LYS A 46 10.66 1.53 -1.24
N TYR A 47 10.70 0.23 -0.93
CA TYR A 47 9.95 -0.38 0.17
C TYR A 47 10.90 -1.14 1.11
N PRO A 48 11.67 -0.44 1.95
CA PRO A 48 12.72 -1.04 2.79
C PRO A 48 12.18 -1.98 3.87
N LYS A 49 10.87 -2.01 4.11
CA LYS A 49 10.20 -2.97 5.01
C LYS A 49 9.94 -4.33 4.36
N GLY A 50 10.32 -4.48 3.09
CA GLY A 50 10.17 -5.69 2.30
C GLY A 50 8.87 -5.74 1.49
N VAL A 51 8.90 -6.58 0.45
CA VAL A 51 7.76 -6.84 -0.42
C VAL A 51 7.53 -8.35 -0.54
N ASN A 52 6.31 -8.79 -0.25
CA ASN A 52 5.86 -10.17 -0.43
C ASN A 52 5.15 -10.33 -1.78
N TYR A 53 5.64 -11.23 -2.63
CA TYR A 53 5.12 -11.48 -3.97
C TYR A 53 4.15 -12.67 -3.94
N VAL A 54 2.89 -12.42 -3.61
CA VAL A 54 1.84 -13.46 -3.59
C VAL A 54 1.52 -13.94 -5.02
N LYS A 55 1.46 -12.99 -5.97
CA LYS A 55 1.34 -13.22 -7.43
C LYS A 55 2.13 -12.13 -8.17
N PRO A 56 2.43 -12.29 -9.47
CA PRO A 56 3.11 -11.25 -10.25
C PRO A 56 2.43 -9.87 -10.19
N TYR A 57 1.10 -9.85 -10.06
CA TYR A 57 0.28 -8.64 -9.94
C TYR A 57 -0.16 -8.32 -8.50
N LEU A 58 0.09 -9.22 -7.54
CA LEU A 58 -0.30 -9.06 -6.14
C LEU A 58 0.95 -9.06 -5.28
N ARG A 59 1.44 -7.84 -5.04
CA ARG A 59 2.64 -7.56 -4.25
C ARG A 59 2.22 -6.79 -3.02
N VAL A 60 2.49 -7.36 -1.86
CA VAL A 60 2.08 -6.84 -0.55
C VAL A 60 3.30 -6.25 0.14
N THR A 61 3.16 -5.10 0.77
CA THR A 61 4.23 -4.48 1.57
C THR A 61 3.61 -3.83 2.82
N PRO A 62 4.32 -3.83 3.96
CA PRO A 62 3.87 -3.08 5.13
C PRO A 62 3.67 -1.61 4.78
N GLN A 63 2.65 -0.98 5.40
CA GLN A 63 2.35 0.42 5.14
C GLN A 63 3.60 1.31 5.31
N PRO A 64 3.99 2.12 4.29
CA PRO A 64 5.28 2.80 4.30
C PRO A 64 5.51 3.79 5.45
N ASN A 65 4.46 4.46 5.94
CA ASN A 65 4.55 5.47 7.01
C ASN A 65 4.28 4.94 8.43
N LYS A 66 4.36 3.61 8.64
CA LYS A 66 4.06 2.97 9.93
C LYS A 66 5.20 2.22 10.61
#